data_AF-A0AAV0Z735-F1
#
_entry.id   AF-A0AAV0Z735-F1
#
_cell.length_a   1.000
_cell.length_b   1.000
_cell.length_c   1.000
_cell.angle_alpha   90.00
_cell.angle_beta   90.00
_cell.angle_gamma   90.00
#
_symmetry.space_group_name_H-M   'P 1'
#
loop_
_entity.id
_entity.type
_entity.pdbx_description
1 polymer ?
#
loop_
_entity_poly.entity_id
_entity_poly.type
_entity_poly.pdbx_seq_one_letter_code
_entity_poly.pdbx_strand_id
1 'polypeptide(L)'
;MIVGICWVENIFIKLEKDMKKWDAEFVKVDQDTLFDLILAANYLDIKSLLDLTCKTVASMMDGRTPDEIRRTFNIKNDYTKEEEQEVRRENQWAFE
;
A
#
# COMPACT_ATOMS: atom_id res chain seq x y z
N MET A 1 16.98 34.31 16.31
CA MET A 1 16.04 33.19 16.56
C MET A 1 15.44 32.60 15.28
N ILE A 2 15.01 33.39 14.30
CA ILE A 2 14.35 32.89 13.06
C ILE A 2 15.27 31.99 12.20
N VAL A 3 16.56 32.31 12.06
CA VAL A 3 17.52 31.51 11.26
C VAL A 3 17.78 30.11 11.85
N GLY A 4 17.74 29.99 13.18
CA GLY A 4 17.90 28.71 13.88
C GLY A 4 16.69 27.79 13.73
N ILE A 5 15.47 28.35 13.75
CA ILE A 5 14.23 27.59 13.51
C ILE A 5 14.20 27.06 12.07
N CYS A 6 14.55 27.88 11.08
CA CYS A 6 14.58 27.46 9.68
C CYS A 6 15.62 26.35 9.40
N TRP A 7 16.75 26.33 10.11
CA TRP A 7 17.73 25.24 10.03
C TRP A 7 17.21 23.94 10.65
N VAL A 8 16.54 24.04 11.81
CA VAL A 8 15.93 22.87 12.48
C VAL A 8 14.77 22.29 11.64
N GLU A 9 13.93 23.15 11.06
CA GLU A 9 12.87 22.74 10.13
C GLU A 9 13.46 22.05 8.89
N ASN A 10 14.54 22.58 8.30
CA ASN A 10 15.21 21.94 7.17
C ASN A 10 15.84 20.58 7.54
N ILE A 11 16.40 20.43 8.74
CA ILE A 11 16.91 19.15 9.25
C ILE A 11 15.75 18.16 9.41
N PHE A 12 14.64 18.58 10.00
CA PHE A 12 13.46 17.73 10.19
C PHE A 12 12.88 17.28 8.84
N ILE A 13 12.72 18.19 7.88
CA ILE A 13 12.25 17.87 6.51
C ILE A 13 13.19 16.89 5.82
N LYS A 14 14.51 17.03 6.01
CA LYS A 14 15.49 16.09 5.44
C LYS A 14 15.34 14.70 6.06
N LEU A 15 15.25 14.61 7.39
CA LEU A 15 15.07 13.34 8.10
C LEU A 15 13.78 12.64 7.68
N GLU A 16 12.66 13.36 7.56
CA GLU A 16 11.40 12.78 7.09
C GLU A 16 11.52 12.22 5.67
N LYS A 17 12.21 12.92 4.77
CA LYS A 17 12.43 12.43 3.39
C LYS A 17 13.31 11.18 3.38
N ASP A 18 14.38 11.18 4.17
CA ASP A 18 15.30 10.05 4.27
C ASP A 18 14.59 8.82 4.88
N MET A 19 13.75 9.01 5.90
CA MET A 19 12.91 7.96 6.48
C MET A 19 11.92 7.37 5.48
N LYS A 20 11.19 8.21 4.74
CA LYS A 20 10.25 7.74 3.70
C LYS A 20 10.95 6.95 2.61
N LYS A 21 12.16 7.35 2.23
CA LYS A 21 12.97 6.62 1.26
C LYS A 21 13.37 5.25 1.80
N TRP A 22 13.83 5.20 3.04
CA TRP A 22 14.19 3.93 3.69
C TRP A 22 12.98 3.00 3.81
N ASP A 23 11.82 3.52 4.23
CA ASP A 23 10.56 2.75 4.34
C ASP A 23 10.18 2.12 2.99
N ALA A 24 10.30 2.88 1.90
CA ALA A 24 10.00 2.41 0.54
C ALA A 24 10.99 1.34 0.06
N GLU A 25 12.26 1.42 0.47
CA GLU A 25 13.27 0.40 0.17
C GLU A 25 13.07 -0.86 1.04
N PHE A 26 12.68 -0.69 2.31
CA PHE A 26 12.48 -1.78 3.26
C PHE A 26 11.34 -2.72 2.86
N VAL A 27 10.21 -2.17 2.41
CA VAL A 27 9.05 -2.95 1.97
C VAL A 27 9.18 -3.50 0.54
N LYS A 28 10.32 -3.27 -0.13
CA LYS A 28 10.59 -3.79 -1.47
C LYS A 28 11.08 -5.25 -1.41
N VAL A 29 10.20 -6.10 -0.89
CA VAL A 29 10.39 -7.55 -0.79
C VAL A 29 9.36 -8.27 -1.68
N ASP A 30 9.48 -9.58 -1.82
CA ASP A 30 8.44 -10.41 -2.47
C ASP A 30 7.11 -10.38 -1.68
N GLN A 31 6.02 -10.75 -2.37
CA GLN A 31 4.68 -10.68 -1.80
C GLN A 31 4.51 -11.58 -0.56
N ASP A 32 5.08 -12.78 -0.58
CA ASP A 32 4.98 -13.74 0.53
C ASP A 32 5.62 -13.13 1.79
N THR A 33 6.84 -12.60 1.66
CA THR A 33 7.53 -11.90 2.75
C THR A 33 6.77 -10.66 3.21
N LEU A 34 6.14 -9.90 2.30
CA LEU A 34 5.35 -8.73 2.66
C LEU A 34 4.11 -9.12 3.49
N PHE A 35 3.44 -10.21 3.15
CA PHE A 35 2.31 -10.72 3.93
C PHE A 35 2.74 -11.25 5.29
N ASP A 36 3.86 -11.97 5.37
CA ASP A 36 4.44 -12.39 6.64
C ASP A 36 4.80 -11.19 7.53
N LEU A 37 5.32 -10.11 6.96
CA LEU A 37 5.59 -8.86 7.67
C LEU A 37 4.31 -8.21 8.21
N ILE A 38 3.21 -8.21 7.45
CA ILE A 38 1.91 -7.71 7.91
C ILE A 38 1.43 -8.53 9.12
N LEU A 39 1.49 -9.85 9.02
CA LEU A 39 1.08 -10.75 10.11
C LEU A 39 1.95 -10.58 11.36
N ALA A 40 3.27 -10.49 11.18
CA ALA A 40 4.21 -10.26 12.27
C ALA A 40 4.00 -8.89 12.93
N ALA A 41 3.78 -7.84 12.14
CA ALA A 41 3.51 -6.49 12.64
C ALA A 41 2.22 -6.44 13.45
N ASN A 42 1.16 -7.10 12.98
CA ASN A 42 -0.09 -7.23 13.70
C ASN A 42 0.07 -8.05 15.00
N TYR A 43 0.81 -9.16 14.96
CA TYR A 43 1.05 -9.99 16.14
C TYR A 43 1.86 -9.28 17.23
N LEU A 44 2.87 -8.50 16.83
CA LEU A 44 3.74 -7.74 17.73
C LEU A 44 3.17 -6.36 18.13
N ASP A 45 1.98 -6.01 17.63
CA ASP A 45 1.31 -4.71 17.83
C ASP A 45 2.17 -3.49 17.42
N ILE A 46 2.89 -3.62 16.30
CA ILE A 46 3.71 -2.53 15.75
C ILE A 46 2.91 -1.77 14.70
N LYS A 47 2.08 -0.83 15.16
CA LYS A 47 1.15 -0.07 14.31
C LYS A 47 1.83 0.64 13.12
N SER A 48 3.00 1.24 13.31
CA SER A 48 3.70 1.95 12.23
C SER A 48 4.13 1.02 11.09
N LEU A 49 4.59 -0.20 11.42
CA LEU A 49 4.98 -1.20 10.44
C LEU A 49 3.74 -1.79 9.73
N LEU A 50 2.66 -2.01 10.48
CA LEU A 50 1.39 -2.44 9.92
C LEU A 50 0.84 -1.41 8.94
N ASP A 51 0.83 -0.13 9.31
CA ASP A 51 0.38 0.97 8.45
C ASP A 51 1.24 1.07 7.18
N LEU A 52 2.57 0.93 7.31
CA LEU A 52 3.50 1.00 6.18
C LEU A 52 3.25 -0.15 5.19
N THR A 53 3.20 -1.39 5.69
CA THR A 53 3.00 -2.58 4.84
C THR A 53 1.61 -2.59 4.19
N CYS A 54 0.55 -2.21 4.90
CA CYS A 54 -0.79 -2.05 4.35
C CYS A 54 -0.84 -0.97 3.26
N LYS A 55 -0.18 0.18 3.46
CA LYS A 55 -0.09 1.24 2.42
C LYS A 55 0.63 0.74 1.17
N THR A 56 1.69 -0.05 1.32
CA THR A 56 2.39 -0.65 0.18
C THR A 56 1.48 -1.57 -0.62
N VAL A 57 0.72 -2.45 0.06
CA VAL A 57 -0.26 -3.33 -0.62
C VAL A 57 -1.34 -2.52 -1.32
N ALA A 58 -1.89 -1.50 -0.65
CA ALA A 58 -2.88 -0.60 -1.26
C ALA A 58 -2.34 0.11 -2.51
N SER A 59 -1.09 0.60 -2.44
CA SER A 59 -0.41 1.22 -3.60
C SER A 59 -0.15 0.24 -4.74
N MET A 60 -0.05 -1.06 -4.47
CA MET A 60 0.04 -2.07 -5.54
C MET A 60 -1.30 -2.26 -6.25
N MET A 61 -2.42 -2.01 -5.59
CA MET A 61 -3.78 -2.14 -6.15
C MET A 61 -4.25 -0.86 -6.83
N ASP A 62 -3.74 0.29 -6.41
CA ASP A 62 -4.15 1.60 -6.92
C ASP A 62 -3.94 1.71 -8.43
N GLY A 63 -4.97 2.20 -9.14
CA GLY A 63 -4.97 2.36 -10.60
C GLY A 63 -4.96 1.06 -11.42
N ARG A 64 -5.02 -0.12 -10.80
CA ARG A 64 -5.09 -1.41 -11.52
C ARG A 64 -6.53 -1.84 -11.76
N THR A 65 -6.75 -2.53 -12.88
CA THR A 65 -8.04 -3.17 -13.14
C THR A 65 -8.25 -4.40 -12.24
N PRO A 66 -9.51 -4.80 -11.97
CA PRO A 66 -9.79 -6.01 -11.20
C PRO A 66 -9.09 -7.26 -11.74
N ASP A 67 -8.97 -7.40 -13.06
CA ASP A 67 -8.28 -8.52 -13.69
C ASP A 67 -6.76 -8.50 -13.46
N GLU A 68 -6.14 -7.32 -13.47
CA GLU A 68 -4.72 -7.17 -13.15
C GLU A 68 -4.43 -7.44 -11.68
N ILE A 69 -5.31 -7.00 -10.78
CA ILE A 69 -5.22 -7.30 -9.34
C ILE A 69 -5.32 -8.82 -9.14
N ARG A 70 -6.32 -9.47 -9.75
CA ARG A 70 -6.46 -10.94 -9.69
C ARG A 70 -5.22 -11.68 -10.17
N ARG A 71 -4.60 -11.24 -11.28
CA ARG A 71 -3.35 -11.82 -11.77
C ARG A 71 -2.19 -11.57 -10.81
N THR A 72 -2.07 -10.36 -10.28
CA THR A 72 -0.96 -9.94 -9.40
C THR A 72 -0.98 -10.69 -8.08
N PHE A 73 -2.15 -10.96 -7.52
CA PHE A 73 -2.32 -11.70 -6.26
C PHE A 73 -2.67 -13.19 -6.48
N ASN A 74 -2.58 -13.66 -7.73
CA ASN A 74 -2.90 -15.05 -8.12
C ASN A 74 -4.28 -15.52 -7.61
N ILE A 75 -5.28 -14.64 -7.64
CA ILE A 75 -6.65 -14.88 -7.20
C ILE A 75 -7.45 -15.42 -8.39
N LYS A 76 -8.13 -16.55 -8.19
CA LYS A 76 -9.05 -17.13 -9.18
C LYS A 76 -10.33 -16.31 -9.23
N ASN A 77 -10.79 -15.95 -10.43
CA ASN A 77 -12.14 -15.41 -10.62
C ASN A 77 -13.18 -16.51 -10.35
N ASP A 78 -14.00 -16.31 -9.33
CA ASP A 78 -15.08 -17.19 -8.88
C ASP A 78 -16.46 -16.73 -9.33
N TYR A 79 -16.57 -15.56 -9.98
CA TYR A 79 -17.83 -15.08 -10.55
C TYR A 79 -18.20 -15.81 -11.84
N THR A 80 -19.50 -16.05 -12.00
CA THR A 80 -20.07 -16.32 -13.33
C THR A 80 -20.06 -15.05 -14.19
N LYS A 81 -20.24 -15.19 -15.51
CA LYS A 81 -20.23 -14.04 -16.43
C LYS A 81 -21.36 -13.07 -16.12
N GLU A 82 -22.50 -13.60 -15.70
CA GLU A 82 -23.71 -12.86 -15.35
C GLU A 82 -23.50 -12.07 -14.06
N GLU A 83 -22.90 -12.67 -13.03
CA GLU A 83 -22.57 -11.99 -11.77
C GLU A 83 -21.50 -10.91 -11.95
N GLU A 84 -20.47 -11.16 -12.77
CA GLU A 84 -19.44 -10.16 -13.04
C GLU A 84 -20.00 -8.94 -13.80
N GLN A 85 -20.93 -9.16 -14.72
CA GLN A 85 -21.65 -8.07 -15.40
C GLN A 85 -22.51 -7.27 -14.44
N GLU A 86 -23.20 -7.95 -13.51
CA GLU A 86 -24.01 -7.30 -12.47
C GLU A 86 -23.15 -6.41 -11.58
N VAL A 87 -22.08 -6.97 -11.02
CA VAL A 87 -21.14 -6.24 -10.15
C VAL A 87 -20.53 -5.05 -10.89
N ARG A 88 -20.20 -5.20 -12.18
CA ARG A 88 -19.66 -4.11 -13.00
C ARG A 88 -20.69 -3.02 -13.30
N ARG A 89 -21.97 -3.39 -13.41
CA ARG A 89 -23.09 -2.45 -13.57
C ARG A 89 -23.34 -1.67 -12.29
N GLU A 90 -23.36 -2.33 -11.14
CA GLU A 90 -23.56 -1.68 -9.83
C GLU A 90 -22.40 -0.76 -9.45
N ASN A 91 -21.16 -1.12 -9.83
CA ASN A 91 -19.95 -0.38 -9.49
C ASN A 91 -19.45 0.54 -10.62
N GLN A 92 -20.33 0.98 -11.53
CA GLN A 92 -19.96 1.90 -12.62
C GLN A 92 -19.28 3.18 -12.12
N TRP A 93 -19.70 3.69 -10.96
CA TRP A 93 -19.12 4.87 -10.30
C TRP A 93 -17.62 4.77 -10.03
N ALA A 94 -17.06 3.56 -9.94
CA ALA A 94 -15.63 3.33 -9.71
C ALA A 94 -14.79 3.34 -11.00
N PHE A 95 -15.44 3.42 -12.16
CA PHE A 95 -14.80 3.42 -13.48
C PHE A 95 -15.00 4.75 -14.25
N GLU A 96 -15.67 5.74 -13.65
CA GLU A 96 -15.82 7.12 -14.13
C GLU A 96 -14.67 8.02 -13.66
#